data_AF-A0A4R2P6Y7-F1
#
_entry.id   AF-A0A4R2P6Y7-F1
#
_cell.length_a   1.000
_cell.length_b   1.000
_cell.length_c   1.000
_cell.angle_alpha   90.00
_cell.angle_beta   90.00
_cell.angle_gamma   90.00
#
_symmetry.space_group_name_H-M   'P 1'
#
loop_
_entity.id
_entity.type
_entity.pdbx_description
1 polymer ?
#
loop_
_entity_poly.entity_id
_entity_poly.type
_entity_poly.pdbx_seq_one_letter_code
_entity_poly.pdbx_strand_id
1 'polypeptide(L)'
;MADLIRIIRDGVTKLIPAASLGGSTTQKPSNSLGAVVGLGPRISTGQGASNTRALSYVTYRAAAPISRPRVLHSNWYLSPTNFNEINASAAASYNNWIEYPIGAAGALYGPFAGAAEPGADVVIDCGPVEIPRGASFRVWTEINGPLALSTQMRHPNPSPSIGCAMQFGAPPPNPTAPGQSLPTPFNGLGYFPAVLDDTTYRSVLLVGDSHESGLGDTLTIGNAFGPFERFYGDLVPMMQLSVQGDTLSAQLRAGNFVRRQRVMQYFSDINIGAGGGDISNGDTAATIIANLRAVCAMVPAGKKRFTTTEFPKTSSTDSFATVANQAVTANEATRLELNLFKRTLGATATQPALFDYYHDFERIVGVFNGNTSAIVWPANGTTDGVHGNELSYAPFGRVTGARFF
;
A
#
# COMPACT_ATOMS: atom_id res chain seq x y z
N MET A 1 -27.75 -7.01 11.18
CA MET A 1 -26.80 -6.80 10.05
C MET A 1 -27.29 -5.71 9.10
N ALA A 2 -28.57 -5.67 8.69
CA ALA A 2 -29.15 -4.56 7.93
C ALA A 2 -29.06 -3.20 8.67
N ASP A 3 -29.26 -3.18 9.99
CA ASP A 3 -29.10 -1.96 10.79
C ASP A 3 -27.65 -1.48 10.91
N LEU A 4 -26.67 -2.39 10.92
CA LEU A 4 -25.25 -2.03 10.94
C LEU A 4 -24.84 -1.37 9.60
N ILE A 5 -25.32 -1.92 8.48
CA ILE A 5 -25.14 -1.33 7.14
C ILE A 5 -25.82 0.06 7.08
N ARG A 6 -27.00 0.22 7.69
CA ARG A 6 -27.69 1.51 7.77
C ARG A 6 -26.94 2.53 8.64
N ILE A 7 -26.45 2.14 9.82
CA ILE A 7 -25.67 3.00 10.73
C ILE A 7 -24.35 3.43 10.08
N ILE A 8 -23.67 2.53 9.35
CA ILE A 8 -22.46 2.86 8.60
C ILE A 8 -22.80 3.85 7.47
N ARG A 9 -23.88 3.60 6.71
CA ARG A 9 -24.31 4.50 5.64
C ARG A 9 -24.66 5.89 6.20
N ASP A 10 -25.49 5.97 7.24
CA ASP A 10 -26.00 7.23 7.79
C ASP A 10 -24.94 7.99 8.62
N GLY A 11 -24.07 7.26 9.33
CA GLY A 11 -22.93 7.80 10.05
C GLY A 11 -21.91 8.42 9.10
N VAL A 12 -21.50 7.70 8.05
CA VAL A 12 -20.51 8.19 7.08
C VAL A 12 -21.05 9.37 6.26
N THR A 13 -22.36 9.44 5.99
CA THR A 13 -22.98 10.58 5.27
C THR A 13 -22.86 11.91 6.04
N LYS A 14 -22.82 11.88 7.38
CA LYS A 14 -22.70 13.09 8.21
C LYS A 14 -21.26 13.50 8.49
N LEU A 15 -20.28 12.68 8.09
CA LEU A 15 -18.88 12.81 8.54
C LEU A 15 -17.93 13.43 7.53
N ILE A 16 -18.40 13.66 6.31
CA ILE A 16 -17.69 14.46 5.32
C ILE A 16 -18.60 15.67 5.09
N PRO A 17 -18.29 16.85 5.64
CA PRO A 17 -19.02 18.06 5.26
C PRO A 17 -18.94 18.17 3.74
N ALA A 18 -20.09 18.12 3.06
CA ALA A 18 -20.20 18.30 1.62
C ALA A 18 -19.58 19.63 1.12
N ALA A 19 -19.21 20.52 2.05
CA ALA A 19 -18.72 21.87 1.82
C ALA A 19 -17.20 22.03 1.66
N SER A 20 -16.37 20.98 1.70
CA SER A 20 -14.89 21.14 1.53
C SER A 20 -14.23 20.35 0.40
N LEU A 21 -14.94 19.46 -0.29
CA LEU A 21 -14.45 18.88 -1.55
C LEU A 21 -14.78 19.83 -2.71
N GLY A 22 -14.43 21.12 -2.54
CA GLY A 22 -14.49 22.10 -3.61
C GLY A 22 -13.87 21.48 -4.84
N GLY A 23 -14.63 21.46 -5.93
CA GLY A 23 -14.24 20.91 -7.23
C GLY A 23 -13.02 21.63 -7.78
N SER A 24 -11.86 21.38 -7.16
CA SER A 24 -10.56 21.76 -7.64
C SER A 24 -10.37 20.97 -8.91
N THR A 25 -10.68 21.64 -10.01
CA THR A 25 -10.18 21.40 -11.35
C THR A 25 -8.87 20.62 -11.28
N THR A 26 -8.96 19.37 -11.71
CA THR A 26 -7.91 18.47 -12.17
C THR A 26 -6.49 18.98 -11.94
N GLN A 27 -5.96 18.84 -10.72
CA GLN A 27 -4.52 18.87 -10.55
C GLN A 27 -4.00 17.56 -11.13
N LYS A 28 -3.83 17.57 -12.46
CA LYS A 28 -3.31 16.45 -13.23
C LYS A 28 -1.91 16.13 -12.71
N PRO A 29 -1.49 14.85 -12.65
CA PRO A 29 -0.06 14.56 -12.58
C PRO A 29 0.61 15.39 -13.66
N SER A 30 1.67 16.11 -13.28
CA SER A 30 2.41 16.96 -14.22
C SER A 30 2.94 16.07 -15.35
N ASN A 31 2.19 16.04 -16.45
CA ASN A 31 2.46 15.35 -17.72
C ASN A 31 2.47 13.80 -17.67
N SER A 32 1.30 13.27 -18.03
CA SER A 32 0.94 11.95 -18.57
C SER A 32 1.29 10.68 -17.79
N LEU A 33 2.50 10.41 -17.31
CA LEU A 33 2.82 9.09 -16.77
C LEU A 33 2.37 8.90 -15.30
N GLY A 34 1.46 7.96 -15.05
CA GLY A 34 0.98 7.65 -13.71
C GLY A 34 0.58 6.18 -13.51
N ALA A 35 0.43 5.75 -12.26
CA ALA A 35 0.00 4.38 -11.95
C ALA A 35 -1.39 4.07 -12.49
N VAL A 36 -1.58 2.85 -13.00
CA VAL A 36 -2.85 2.41 -13.63
C VAL A 36 -3.43 1.11 -13.07
N VAL A 37 -2.72 0.44 -12.17
CA VAL A 37 -3.18 -0.80 -11.51
C VAL A 37 -3.57 -0.54 -10.07
N GLY A 38 -4.72 -1.07 -9.67
CA GLY A 38 -5.11 -1.14 -8.26
C GLY A 38 -4.65 -2.47 -7.66
N LEU A 39 -4.40 -2.48 -6.36
CA LEU A 39 -4.06 -3.65 -5.53
C LEU A 39 -2.83 -4.44 -5.99
N GLY A 40 -1.87 -4.61 -5.09
CA GLY A 40 -0.76 -5.54 -5.31
C GLY A 40 0.61 -4.91 -5.57
N PRO A 41 0.81 -3.75 -6.25
CA PRO A 41 2.13 -3.16 -6.37
C PRO A 41 2.72 -2.82 -5.00
N ARG A 42 3.91 -3.32 -4.72
CA ARG A 42 4.56 -3.23 -3.40
C ARG A 42 6.06 -3.13 -3.57
N ILE A 43 6.70 -2.31 -2.75
CA ILE A 43 8.16 -2.28 -2.69
C ILE A 43 8.71 -3.57 -2.10
N SER A 44 9.90 -3.95 -2.57
CA SER A 44 10.68 -5.03 -1.97
C SER A 44 11.05 -4.71 -0.53
N THR A 45 11.07 -5.73 0.32
CA THR A 45 11.45 -5.60 1.74
C THR A 45 12.74 -6.35 2.07
N GLY A 46 13.39 -6.92 1.06
CA GLY A 46 14.66 -7.62 1.22
C GLY A 46 15.29 -7.97 -0.12
N GLN A 47 16.51 -8.49 -0.04
CA GLN A 47 17.19 -9.16 -1.14
C GLN A 47 17.44 -10.62 -0.75
N GLY A 48 17.45 -11.54 -1.72
CA GLY A 48 17.87 -12.91 -1.49
C GLY A 48 19.31 -12.98 -0.97
N ALA A 49 19.68 -14.07 -0.29
CA ALA A 49 21.05 -14.25 0.22
C ALA A 49 22.02 -14.82 -0.82
N SER A 50 21.53 -15.56 -1.80
CA SER A 50 22.34 -16.26 -2.81
C SER A 50 21.71 -16.33 -4.21
N ASN A 51 20.49 -15.81 -4.37
CA ASN A 51 19.72 -15.99 -5.59
C ASN A 51 20.01 -14.87 -6.58
N THR A 52 20.81 -15.16 -7.60
CA THR A 52 21.20 -14.19 -8.64
C THR A 52 20.15 -13.99 -9.74
N ARG A 53 19.09 -14.81 -9.70
CA ARG A 53 18.03 -14.79 -10.69
C ARG A 53 16.70 -15.17 -10.07
N ALA A 54 15.65 -14.49 -10.53
CA ALA A 54 14.28 -14.81 -10.17
C ALA A 54 13.33 -14.59 -11.35
N LEU A 55 12.27 -15.38 -11.40
CA LEU A 55 11.11 -15.13 -12.26
C LEU A 55 9.89 -14.99 -11.36
N SER A 56 9.16 -13.90 -11.51
CA SER A 56 7.90 -13.65 -10.82
C SER A 56 6.79 -13.35 -11.81
N TYR A 57 5.55 -13.60 -11.42
CA TYR A 57 4.41 -12.93 -12.03
C TYR A 57 3.49 -12.37 -10.97
N VAL A 58 2.75 -11.33 -11.34
CA VAL A 58 1.67 -10.74 -10.55
C VAL A 58 0.48 -10.47 -11.46
N THR A 59 -0.70 -10.88 -11.01
CA THR A 59 -1.99 -10.62 -11.65
C THR A 59 -2.52 -9.31 -11.08
N TYR A 60 -2.65 -8.32 -11.95
CA TYR A 60 -3.24 -7.03 -11.62
C TYR A 60 -4.67 -6.93 -12.13
N ARG A 61 -5.42 -5.99 -11.55
CA ARG A 61 -6.66 -5.47 -12.12
C ARG A 61 -6.42 -4.03 -12.56
N ALA A 62 -6.73 -3.73 -13.82
CA ALA A 62 -6.58 -2.39 -14.36
C ALA A 62 -7.59 -1.44 -13.67
N ALA A 63 -7.11 -0.46 -12.90
CA ALA A 63 -7.97 0.53 -12.25
C ALA A 63 -8.25 1.74 -13.18
N ALA A 64 -7.48 1.88 -14.24
CA ALA A 64 -7.67 2.78 -15.38
C ALA A 64 -7.51 1.98 -16.70
N PRO A 65 -8.00 2.47 -17.85
CA PRO A 65 -7.63 1.88 -19.14
C PRO A 65 -6.11 2.00 -19.36
N ILE A 66 -5.53 0.98 -19.98
CA ILE A 66 -4.10 0.90 -20.30
C ILE A 66 -3.99 0.68 -21.80
N SER A 67 -3.15 1.45 -22.46
CA SER A 67 -2.83 1.37 -23.90
C SER A 67 -1.35 1.08 -24.13
N ARG A 68 -0.48 1.52 -23.22
CA ARG A 68 0.97 1.37 -23.34
C ARG A 68 1.62 1.13 -21.97
N PRO A 69 1.47 -0.08 -21.39
CA PRO A 69 1.98 -0.38 -20.06
C PRO A 69 3.48 -0.10 -19.96
N ARG A 70 3.85 0.57 -18.88
CA ARG A 70 5.23 0.87 -18.48
C ARG A 70 5.47 0.28 -17.10
N VAL A 71 6.44 -0.59 -16.94
CA VAL A 71 6.70 -1.27 -15.66
C VAL A 71 7.83 -0.58 -14.91
N LEU A 72 7.53 -0.07 -13.73
CA LEU A 72 8.50 0.58 -12.83
C LEU A 72 9.13 -0.47 -11.92
N HIS A 73 10.45 -0.61 -12.04
CA HIS A 73 11.28 -1.40 -11.14
C HIS A 73 12.12 -0.50 -10.26
N SER A 74 12.27 -0.92 -9.00
CA SER A 74 13.16 -0.30 -8.03
C SER A 74 14.28 -1.27 -7.68
N ASN A 75 15.55 -0.86 -7.88
CA ASN A 75 16.72 -1.65 -7.49
C ASN A 75 17.22 -1.27 -6.08
N TRP A 76 16.26 -1.23 -5.15
CA TRP A 76 16.43 -0.94 -3.73
C TRP A 76 15.24 -1.55 -2.98
N TYR A 77 15.36 -1.66 -1.66
CA TYR A 77 14.31 -2.22 -0.81
C TYR A 77 14.20 -1.47 0.51
N LEU A 78 13.08 -1.62 1.20
CA LEU A 78 12.90 -1.12 2.56
C LEU A 78 13.19 -2.23 3.56
N SER A 79 14.18 -2.03 4.44
CA SER A 79 14.46 -3.04 5.46
C SER A 79 13.40 -3.02 6.56
N PRO A 80 12.74 -4.14 6.87
CA PRO A 80 11.83 -4.24 8.00
C PRO A 80 12.56 -4.29 9.36
N THR A 81 13.89 -4.36 9.36
CA THR A 81 14.69 -4.44 10.59
C THR A 81 15.12 -3.07 11.08
N ASN A 82 15.49 -2.17 10.17
CA ASN A 82 16.01 -0.85 10.54
C ASN A 82 15.25 0.30 9.86
N PHE A 83 14.26 0.02 9.02
CA PHE A 83 13.40 0.99 8.34
C PHE A 83 14.14 1.93 7.37
N ASN A 84 15.35 1.53 6.97
CA ASN A 84 16.11 2.27 5.97
C ASN A 84 15.76 1.80 4.56
N GLU A 85 15.82 2.73 3.61
CA GLU A 85 15.96 2.43 2.19
C GLU A 85 17.37 1.95 1.88
N ILE A 86 17.49 0.69 1.44
CA ILE A 86 18.77 0.03 1.19
C ILE A 86 18.95 -0.19 -0.32
N ASN A 87 20.10 0.20 -0.85
CA ASN A 87 20.50 -0.14 -2.22
C ASN A 87 20.67 -1.65 -2.37
N ALA A 88 20.29 -2.20 -3.52
CA ALA A 88 20.74 -3.53 -3.87
C ALA A 88 22.27 -3.60 -3.96
N SER A 89 22.83 -4.81 -3.85
CA SER A 89 24.28 -5.01 -3.84
C SER A 89 24.99 -4.73 -5.17
N ALA A 90 24.30 -4.81 -6.31
CA ALA A 90 24.79 -4.34 -7.61
C ALA A 90 23.64 -4.02 -8.58
N ALA A 91 23.98 -3.64 -9.81
CA ALA A 91 23.01 -3.42 -10.87
C ALA A 91 22.17 -4.69 -11.13
N ALA A 92 20.90 -4.48 -11.46
CA ALA A 92 19.98 -5.54 -11.85
C ALA A 92 19.41 -5.22 -13.23
N SER A 93 19.21 -6.27 -14.02
CA SER A 93 18.46 -6.23 -15.28
C SER A 93 17.11 -6.92 -15.10
N TYR A 94 16.13 -6.43 -15.82
CA TYR A 94 14.74 -6.86 -15.74
C TYR A 94 14.25 -7.17 -17.15
N ASN A 95 13.60 -8.31 -17.33
CA ASN A 95 12.82 -8.62 -18.52
C ASN A 95 11.36 -8.73 -18.12
N ASN A 96 10.48 -8.01 -18.81
CA ASN A 96 9.05 -8.06 -18.55
C ASN A 96 8.27 -8.70 -19.69
N TRP A 97 7.18 -9.38 -19.34
CA TRP A 97 6.12 -9.73 -20.27
C TRP A 97 4.76 -9.30 -19.73
N ILE A 98 3.88 -8.90 -20.64
CA ILE A 98 2.48 -8.61 -20.34
C ILE A 98 1.65 -9.78 -20.87
N GLU A 99 0.79 -10.35 -20.03
CA GLU A 99 -0.14 -11.40 -20.44
C GLU A 99 -1.58 -10.86 -20.40
N TYR A 100 -2.18 -10.63 -21.57
CA TYR A 100 -3.54 -10.13 -21.70
C TYR A 100 -4.21 -10.49 -23.04
N PRO A 101 -5.40 -11.10 -23.03
CA PRO A 101 -6.09 -11.70 -21.88
C PRO A 101 -5.31 -12.87 -21.29
N ILE A 102 -5.43 -13.08 -19.97
CA ILE A 102 -4.74 -14.19 -19.28
C ILE A 102 -5.20 -15.53 -19.87
N GLY A 103 -4.26 -16.40 -20.24
CA GLY A 103 -4.51 -17.74 -20.77
C GLY A 103 -4.93 -17.81 -22.23
N ALA A 104 -5.14 -16.68 -22.93
CA ALA A 104 -5.51 -16.69 -24.34
C ALA A 104 -4.29 -16.97 -25.24
N ALA A 105 -4.47 -17.73 -26.32
CA ALA A 105 -3.38 -18.03 -27.26
C ALA A 105 -2.82 -16.75 -27.89
N GLY A 106 -1.49 -16.60 -27.93
CA GLY A 106 -0.81 -15.41 -28.46
C GLY A 106 -0.89 -14.16 -27.57
N ALA A 107 -1.47 -14.26 -26.37
CA ALA A 107 -1.70 -13.13 -25.48
C ALA A 107 -0.52 -12.77 -24.57
N LEU A 108 0.71 -13.13 -24.93
CA LEU A 108 1.93 -12.87 -24.17
C LEU A 108 2.85 -11.94 -24.97
N TYR A 109 3.03 -10.71 -24.50
CA TYR A 109 3.82 -9.66 -25.14
C TYR A 109 5.15 -9.50 -24.39
N GLY A 110 6.29 -9.53 -25.10
CA GLY A 110 7.64 -9.39 -24.53
C GLY A 110 8.64 -10.42 -25.06
N PRO A 111 9.89 -10.45 -24.56
CA PRO A 111 10.39 -9.66 -23.42
C PRO A 111 10.62 -8.19 -23.73
N PHE A 112 10.45 -7.34 -22.70
CA PHE A 112 10.89 -5.94 -22.68
C PHE A 112 11.97 -5.77 -21.63
N ALA A 113 13.14 -5.28 -22.02
CA ALA A 113 14.33 -5.27 -21.18
C ALA A 113 14.65 -3.87 -20.64
N GLY A 114 15.22 -3.82 -19.44
CA GLY A 114 15.81 -2.62 -18.85
C GLY A 114 16.75 -2.97 -17.70
N ALA A 115 17.49 -1.99 -17.19
CA ALA A 115 18.40 -2.18 -16.08
C ALA A 115 18.39 -0.97 -15.14
N ALA A 116 18.68 -1.20 -13.87
CA ALA A 116 18.82 -0.16 -12.87
C ALA A 116 20.07 -0.41 -12.01
N GLU A 117 20.84 0.67 -11.81
CA GLU A 117 21.95 0.70 -10.86
C GLU A 117 21.47 0.54 -9.41
N PRO A 118 22.35 0.14 -8.47
CA PRO A 118 22.04 0.12 -7.03
C PRO A 118 21.39 1.41 -6.55
N GLY A 119 20.20 1.31 -5.99
CA GLY A 119 19.50 2.49 -5.48
C GLY A 119 18.74 3.30 -6.51
N ALA A 120 18.75 2.91 -7.78
CA ALA A 120 18.02 3.57 -8.86
C ALA A 120 16.68 2.88 -9.15
N ASP A 121 15.88 3.54 -9.98
CA ASP A 121 14.63 3.02 -10.53
C ASP A 121 14.74 2.96 -12.06
N VAL A 122 14.06 2.02 -12.71
CA VAL A 122 13.95 1.95 -14.17
C VAL A 122 12.48 1.78 -14.58
N VAL A 123 12.05 2.56 -15.57
CA VAL A 123 10.73 2.41 -16.20
C VAL A 123 10.93 1.73 -17.55
N ILE A 124 10.36 0.53 -17.70
CA ILE A 124 10.46 -0.27 -18.93
C ILE A 124 9.17 -0.12 -19.72
N ASP A 125 9.25 0.41 -20.93
CA ASP A 125 8.13 0.51 -21.86
C ASP A 125 7.83 -0.86 -22.48
N CYS A 126 6.62 -1.38 -22.26
CA CYS A 126 6.18 -2.68 -22.73
C CYS A 126 5.39 -2.61 -24.04
N GLY A 127 5.53 -1.52 -24.80
CA GLY A 127 4.87 -1.34 -26.09
C GLY A 127 3.35 -1.23 -25.98
N PRO A 128 2.63 -1.20 -27.12
CA PRO A 128 1.18 -1.08 -27.12
C PRO A 128 0.53 -2.40 -26.68
N VAL A 129 -0.26 -2.35 -25.59
CA VAL A 129 -1.13 -3.44 -25.12
C VAL A 129 -2.40 -2.80 -24.56
N GLU A 130 -3.52 -3.01 -25.25
CA GLU A 130 -4.83 -2.43 -24.88
C GLU A 130 -5.52 -3.29 -23.81
N ILE A 131 -5.54 -2.80 -22.57
CA ILE A 131 -6.17 -3.45 -21.42
C ILE A 131 -7.29 -2.55 -20.90
N PRO A 132 -8.57 -2.93 -21.07
CA PRO A 132 -9.70 -2.16 -20.57
C PRO A 132 -9.68 -2.04 -19.04
N ARG A 133 -10.23 -0.93 -18.53
CA ARG A 133 -10.47 -0.76 -17.09
C ARG A 133 -11.29 -1.93 -16.55
N GLY A 134 -10.89 -2.43 -15.39
CA GLY A 134 -11.51 -3.54 -14.69
C GLY A 134 -11.06 -4.93 -15.17
N ALA A 135 -10.33 -5.01 -16.28
CA ALA A 135 -9.79 -6.27 -16.78
C ALA A 135 -8.58 -6.74 -15.95
N SER A 136 -8.41 -8.06 -15.86
CA SER A 136 -7.24 -8.68 -15.24
C SER A 136 -6.19 -9.00 -16.28
N PHE A 137 -4.93 -8.79 -15.91
CA PHE A 137 -3.76 -9.11 -16.73
C PHE A 137 -2.60 -9.54 -15.83
N ARG A 138 -1.58 -10.20 -16.38
CA ARG A 138 -0.36 -10.50 -15.62
C ARG A 138 0.82 -9.70 -16.11
N VAL A 139 1.66 -9.30 -15.17
CA VAL A 139 3.03 -8.85 -15.43
C VAL A 139 3.95 -9.96 -14.98
N TRP A 140 4.70 -10.52 -15.92
CA TRP A 140 5.81 -11.41 -15.65
C TRP A 140 7.07 -10.56 -15.59
N THR A 141 7.91 -10.80 -14.60
CA THR A 141 9.20 -10.12 -14.44
C THR A 141 10.27 -11.15 -14.13
N GLU A 142 11.25 -11.23 -15.01
CA GLU A 142 12.53 -11.86 -14.72
C GLU A 142 13.48 -10.80 -14.16
N ILE A 143 14.18 -11.13 -13.08
CA ILE A 143 15.19 -10.30 -12.44
C ILE A 143 16.52 -11.04 -12.54
N ASN A 144 17.53 -10.38 -13.10
CA ASN A 144 18.90 -10.88 -13.21
C ASN A 144 19.86 -9.86 -12.55
N GLY A 145 20.51 -10.26 -11.45
CA GLY A 145 21.44 -9.40 -10.69
C GLY A 145 22.03 -10.21 -9.53
N PRO A 146 23.10 -9.78 -8.84
CA PRO A 146 23.77 -10.65 -7.87
C PRO A 146 22.85 -11.16 -6.75
N LEU A 147 21.80 -10.41 -6.38
CA LEU A 147 20.77 -10.84 -5.42
C LEU A 147 19.39 -10.30 -5.82
N ALA A 148 18.43 -11.19 -6.09
CA ALA A 148 17.08 -10.84 -6.50
C ALA A 148 16.29 -10.23 -5.32
N LEU A 149 15.66 -9.08 -5.58
CA LEU A 149 14.82 -8.39 -4.61
C LEU A 149 13.49 -9.11 -4.45
N SER A 150 12.96 -9.10 -3.22
CA SER A 150 11.64 -9.67 -2.94
C SER A 150 10.95 -8.96 -1.79
N THR A 151 9.63 -9.07 -1.79
CA THR A 151 8.77 -8.71 -0.67
C THR A 151 8.33 -10.00 0.01
N GLN A 152 8.42 -10.03 1.34
CA GLN A 152 7.76 -11.08 2.11
C GLN A 152 6.25 -10.92 1.98
N MET A 153 5.62 -11.81 1.22
CA MET A 153 4.19 -12.06 1.32
C MET A 153 3.98 -12.78 2.65
N ARG A 154 3.48 -12.07 3.65
CA ARG A 154 3.19 -12.66 4.98
C ARG A 154 1.97 -13.58 4.99
N HIS A 155 1.67 -14.21 3.86
CA HIS A 155 0.70 -15.29 3.77
C HIS A 155 1.45 -16.62 3.62
N PRO A 156 1.17 -17.64 4.45
CA PRO A 156 1.84 -18.93 4.39
C PRO A 156 1.58 -19.72 3.09
N ASN A 157 0.69 -19.23 2.23
CA ASN A 157 0.46 -19.78 0.90
C ASN A 157 0.26 -18.66 -0.13
N PRO A 158 1.27 -18.33 -0.96
CA PRO A 158 0.99 -17.80 -2.29
C PRO A 158 0.38 -18.92 -3.10
N SER A 159 -0.92 -19.06 -2.95
CA SER A 159 -1.63 -19.89 -3.90
C SER A 159 -1.66 -19.13 -5.24
N PRO A 160 -1.51 -19.81 -6.38
CA PRO A 160 -1.87 -19.28 -7.69
C PRO A 160 -3.27 -18.61 -7.71
N SER A 161 -4.14 -18.92 -6.73
CA SER A 161 -5.42 -18.24 -6.50
C SER A 161 -5.30 -16.75 -6.13
N ILE A 162 -4.15 -16.29 -5.64
CA ILE A 162 -3.84 -14.89 -5.32
C ILE A 162 -3.20 -14.19 -6.54
N GLY A 163 -2.93 -14.95 -7.61
CA GLY A 163 -2.46 -14.40 -8.87
C GLY A 163 -1.01 -13.90 -8.85
N CYS A 164 -0.21 -14.21 -7.82
CA CYS A 164 1.22 -13.91 -7.82
C CYS A 164 2.05 -15.13 -7.43
N ALA A 165 3.27 -15.21 -7.96
CA ALA A 165 4.24 -16.23 -7.62
C ALA A 165 5.65 -15.74 -7.95
N MET A 166 6.65 -16.29 -7.26
CA MET A 166 8.05 -16.03 -7.53
C MET A 166 8.87 -17.32 -7.40
N GLN A 167 9.83 -17.52 -8.28
CA GLN A 167 10.77 -18.64 -8.25
C GLN A 167 12.19 -18.08 -8.32
N PHE A 168 13.05 -18.51 -7.40
CA PHE A 168 14.49 -18.19 -7.42
C PHE A 168 15.33 -19.32 -8.05
N GLY A 169 16.58 -19.00 -8.41
CA GLY A 169 17.60 -19.99 -8.76
C GLY A 169 17.81 -20.11 -10.27
N ALA A 170 17.61 -21.31 -10.83
CA ALA A 170 17.55 -21.53 -12.27
C ALA A 170 16.07 -21.56 -12.73
N PRO A 171 15.30 -20.45 -12.63
CA PRO A 171 13.93 -20.45 -13.12
C PRO A 171 13.94 -20.76 -14.62
N PRO A 172 12.84 -21.35 -15.14
CA PRO A 172 12.66 -21.47 -16.58
C PRO A 172 12.90 -20.10 -17.20
N PRO A 173 13.68 -20.00 -18.28
CA PRO A 173 14.32 -18.75 -18.63
C PRO A 173 13.33 -17.65 -18.98
N ASN A 174 12.14 -18.01 -19.46
CA ASN A 174 11.08 -17.10 -19.86
C ASN A 174 9.71 -17.78 -19.66
N PRO A 175 8.61 -17.02 -19.47
CA PRO A 175 7.28 -17.56 -19.77
C PRO A 175 7.23 -17.95 -21.26
N THR A 176 6.88 -19.20 -21.56
CA THR A 176 6.87 -19.74 -22.93
C THR A 176 5.47 -19.85 -23.51
N ALA A 177 4.44 -19.76 -22.66
CA ALA A 177 3.04 -19.81 -23.08
C ALA A 177 2.16 -18.97 -22.14
N PRO A 178 1.07 -18.37 -22.67
CA PRO A 178 -0.01 -17.81 -21.85
C PRO A 178 -0.58 -18.86 -20.88
N GLY A 179 -1.05 -18.42 -19.72
CA GLY A 179 -1.66 -19.28 -18.70
C GLY A 179 -0.66 -20.11 -17.90
N GLN A 180 0.64 -20.04 -18.21
CA GLN A 180 1.68 -20.77 -17.49
C GLN A 180 1.64 -20.47 -15.98
N SER A 181 1.92 -21.50 -15.17
CA SER A 181 2.21 -21.36 -13.74
C SER A 181 3.71 -21.57 -13.50
N LEU A 182 4.21 -21.03 -12.39
CA LEU A 182 5.56 -21.35 -11.94
C LEU A 182 5.55 -22.77 -11.30
N PRO A 183 6.46 -23.68 -11.68
CA PRO A 183 6.44 -25.07 -11.21
C PRO A 183 6.69 -25.22 -9.70
N THR A 184 7.52 -24.35 -9.13
CA THR A 184 7.96 -24.40 -7.73
C THR A 184 7.99 -22.98 -7.14
N PRO A 185 6.82 -22.35 -6.95
CA PRO A 185 6.79 -21.01 -6.38
C PRO A 185 7.32 -21.06 -4.95
N PHE A 186 8.19 -20.12 -4.59
CA PHE A 186 8.61 -19.93 -3.22
C PHE A 186 7.41 -19.44 -2.40
N ASN A 187 7.08 -20.21 -1.36
CA ASN A 187 6.01 -19.82 -0.45
C ASN A 187 6.40 -18.54 0.31
N GLY A 188 5.56 -17.51 0.21
CA GLY A 188 5.69 -16.27 0.97
C GLY A 188 6.62 -15.22 0.37
N LEU A 189 7.11 -15.36 -0.88
CA LEU A 189 7.95 -14.33 -1.54
C LEU A 189 7.39 -13.94 -2.91
N GLY A 190 7.34 -12.64 -3.15
CA GLY A 190 6.81 -12.06 -4.39
C GLY A 190 7.60 -10.81 -4.79
N TYR A 191 7.45 -10.41 -6.04
CA TYR A 191 7.99 -9.15 -6.54
C TYR A 191 6.89 -8.42 -7.32
N PHE A 192 6.63 -7.17 -6.93
CA PHE A 192 5.39 -6.46 -7.27
C PHE A 192 5.68 -5.08 -7.89
N PRO A 193 6.15 -5.04 -9.15
CA PRO A 193 6.47 -3.77 -9.78
C PRO A 193 5.20 -2.94 -10.03
N ALA A 194 5.31 -1.62 -10.00
CA ALA A 194 4.19 -0.77 -10.40
C ALA A 194 3.99 -0.78 -11.92
N VAL A 195 2.74 -0.71 -12.36
CA VAL A 195 2.38 -0.52 -13.77
C VAL A 195 1.88 0.90 -13.96
N LEU A 196 2.52 1.59 -14.89
CA LEU A 196 2.28 2.97 -15.26
C LEU A 196 1.73 3.04 -16.69
N ASP A 197 1.00 4.10 -17.00
CA ASP A 197 0.67 4.50 -18.37
C ASP A 197 0.41 6.00 -18.45
N ASP A 198 0.18 6.52 -19.65
CA ASP A 198 -0.31 7.88 -19.86
C ASP A 198 -1.77 7.99 -19.39
N THR A 199 -1.96 8.50 -18.18
CA THR A 199 -3.27 8.52 -17.50
C THR A 199 -3.53 9.85 -16.80
N THR A 200 -4.81 10.22 -16.74
CA THR A 200 -5.29 11.33 -15.90
C THR A 200 -6.08 10.85 -14.69
N TYR A 201 -6.19 9.53 -14.50
CA TYR A 201 -6.85 8.96 -13.33
C TYR A 201 -6.04 9.28 -12.08
N ARG A 202 -6.74 9.60 -10.98
CA ARG A 202 -6.09 9.74 -9.68
C ARG A 202 -5.47 8.41 -9.27
N SER A 203 -4.34 8.47 -8.60
CA SER A 203 -3.61 7.31 -8.09
C SER A 203 -3.02 7.62 -6.72
N VAL A 204 -2.90 6.59 -5.89
CA VAL A 204 -2.55 6.72 -4.48
C VAL A 204 -1.25 5.95 -4.17
N LEU A 205 -0.26 6.64 -3.61
CA LEU A 205 0.89 5.99 -3.00
C LEU A 205 0.68 5.88 -1.50
N LEU A 206 0.83 4.68 -0.95
CA LEU A 206 0.71 4.41 0.47
C LEU A 206 2.12 4.38 1.09
N VAL A 207 2.37 5.21 2.11
CA VAL A 207 3.65 5.27 2.82
C VAL A 207 3.38 5.29 4.32
N GLY A 208 4.01 4.39 5.06
CA GLY A 208 3.64 4.20 6.46
C GLY A 208 4.28 2.99 7.11
N ASP A 209 3.67 2.61 8.24
CA ASP A 209 4.15 1.56 9.13
C ASP A 209 3.42 0.21 8.92
N SER A 210 3.27 -0.58 9.98
CA SER A 210 2.61 -1.87 9.92
C SER A 210 1.11 -1.79 9.63
N HIS A 211 0.39 -0.76 10.09
CA HIS A 211 -1.03 -0.60 9.80
C HIS A 211 -1.27 -0.29 8.34
N GLU A 212 -0.45 0.61 7.79
CA GLU A 212 -0.48 0.95 6.37
C GLU A 212 -0.11 -0.29 5.53
N SER A 213 0.93 -1.01 5.93
CA SER A 213 1.36 -2.24 5.23
C SER A 213 0.29 -3.35 5.23
N GLY A 214 -0.65 -3.31 6.17
CA GLY A 214 -1.75 -4.26 6.34
C GLY A 214 -1.45 -5.42 7.28
N LEU A 215 -0.43 -5.31 8.15
CA LEU A 215 -0.10 -6.37 9.10
C LEU A 215 -1.32 -6.74 9.96
N GLY A 216 -1.42 -8.02 10.30
CA GLY A 216 -2.54 -8.62 11.03
C GLY A 216 -3.66 -9.12 10.12
N ASP A 217 -3.77 -8.59 8.90
CA ASP A 217 -4.79 -9.00 7.94
C ASP A 217 -4.46 -10.34 7.25
N THR A 218 -5.49 -10.95 6.67
CA THR A 218 -5.37 -12.07 5.73
C THR A 218 -5.85 -11.63 4.36
N LEU A 219 -5.19 -12.14 3.31
CA LEU A 219 -5.57 -11.83 1.93
C LEU A 219 -6.98 -12.33 1.66
N THR A 220 -7.87 -11.42 1.25
CA THR A 220 -9.22 -11.77 0.82
C THR A 220 -9.36 -11.79 -0.70
N ILE A 221 -10.49 -12.35 -1.16
CA ILE A 221 -10.92 -12.31 -2.55
C ILE A 221 -10.81 -10.88 -3.09
N GLY A 222 -9.99 -10.69 -4.12
CA GLY A 222 -9.67 -9.38 -4.70
C GLY A 222 -8.24 -8.88 -4.44
N ASN A 223 -7.41 -9.62 -3.69
CA ASN A 223 -5.99 -9.32 -3.45
C ASN A 223 -5.70 -8.03 -2.64
N ALA A 224 -6.69 -7.47 -1.96
CA ALA A 224 -6.47 -6.38 -1.02
C ALA A 224 -5.95 -6.91 0.33
N PHE A 225 -4.95 -6.24 0.89
CA PHE A 225 -4.38 -6.56 2.19
C PHE A 225 -4.17 -5.30 3.03
N GLY A 226 -4.77 -5.28 4.21
CA GLY A 226 -4.83 -4.14 5.11
C GLY A 226 -6.04 -3.24 4.88
N PRO A 227 -6.31 -2.32 5.82
CA PRO A 227 -7.48 -1.46 5.77
C PRO A 227 -7.45 -0.50 4.58
N PHE A 228 -6.27 -0.06 4.16
CA PHE A 228 -6.09 0.91 3.07
C PHE A 228 -6.34 0.31 1.70
N GLU A 229 -5.74 -0.84 1.41
CA GLU A 229 -5.99 -1.55 0.16
C GLU A 229 -7.45 -1.99 0.06
N ARG A 230 -8.07 -2.41 1.18
CA ARG A 230 -9.51 -2.68 1.21
C ARG A 230 -10.33 -1.41 0.94
N PHE A 231 -9.96 -0.29 1.55
CA PHE A 231 -10.66 0.98 1.41
C PHE A 231 -10.70 1.48 -0.03
N TYR A 232 -9.57 1.41 -0.74
CA TYR A 232 -9.48 1.84 -2.13
C TYR A 232 -9.91 0.76 -3.12
N GLY A 233 -9.69 -0.51 -2.80
CA GLY A 233 -10.01 -1.63 -3.67
C GLY A 233 -9.40 -1.49 -5.07
N ASP A 234 -10.15 -1.87 -6.08
CA ASP A 234 -9.79 -1.71 -7.49
C ASP A 234 -10.24 -0.37 -8.09
N LEU A 235 -10.75 0.55 -7.27
CA LEU A 235 -11.33 1.81 -7.72
C LEU A 235 -10.24 2.80 -8.17
N VAL A 236 -9.05 2.69 -7.57
CA VAL A 236 -7.95 3.63 -7.71
C VAL A 236 -6.65 2.86 -7.94
N PRO A 237 -5.84 3.27 -8.94
CA PRO A 237 -4.48 2.80 -9.02
C PRO A 237 -3.69 3.11 -7.74
N MET A 238 -2.94 2.14 -7.23
CA MET A 238 -2.17 2.34 -6.00
C MET A 238 -0.87 1.54 -5.95
N MET A 239 0.03 1.96 -5.06
CA MET A 239 1.20 1.19 -4.68
C MET A 239 1.47 1.35 -3.19
N GLN A 240 1.98 0.28 -2.57
CA GLN A 240 2.33 0.26 -1.16
C GLN A 240 3.85 0.33 -0.94
N LEU A 241 4.32 1.40 -0.29
CA LEU A 241 5.71 1.64 0.12
C LEU A 241 5.90 1.65 1.65
N SER A 242 4.97 1.03 2.37
CA SER A 242 5.03 0.89 3.82
C SER A 242 5.83 -0.32 4.25
N VAL A 243 6.40 -0.23 5.44
CA VAL A 243 7.12 -1.35 6.08
C VAL A 243 6.74 -1.44 7.55
N GLN A 244 6.61 -2.66 8.08
CA GLN A 244 6.30 -2.86 9.50
C GLN A 244 7.31 -2.11 10.37
N GLY A 245 6.80 -1.41 11.38
CA GLY A 245 7.61 -0.75 12.40
C GLY A 245 8.24 0.56 11.94
N ASP A 246 7.98 1.02 10.71
CA ASP A 246 8.44 2.34 10.25
C ASP A 246 7.99 3.44 11.23
N THR A 247 8.81 4.48 11.34
CA THR A 247 8.55 5.63 12.20
C THR A 247 8.80 6.91 11.42
N LEU A 248 8.12 7.99 11.78
CA LEU A 248 8.37 9.29 11.15
C LEU A 248 9.81 9.75 11.40
N SER A 249 10.34 9.49 12.59
CA SER A 249 11.75 9.73 12.92
C SER A 249 12.71 8.91 12.04
N ALA A 250 12.37 7.67 11.66
CA ALA A 250 13.19 6.86 10.77
C ALA A 250 13.20 7.43 9.35
N GLN A 251 12.04 7.87 8.85
CA GLN A 251 11.90 8.49 7.54
C GLN A 251 12.74 9.77 7.40
N LEU A 252 12.92 10.53 8.49
CA LEU A 252 13.71 11.76 8.51
C LEU A 252 15.23 11.55 8.63
N ARG A 253 15.71 10.32 8.79
CA ARG A 253 17.16 10.05 8.84
C ARG A 253 17.81 10.47 7.52
N ALA A 254 19.02 11.03 7.61
CA ALA A 254 19.77 11.48 6.43
C ALA A 254 19.91 10.35 5.39
N GLY A 255 19.51 10.63 4.15
CA GLY A 255 19.56 9.67 3.04
C GLY A 255 18.43 8.63 3.02
N ASN A 256 17.52 8.64 4.02
CA ASN A 256 16.28 7.89 3.98
C ASN A 256 15.17 8.70 3.29
N PHE A 257 14.10 8.03 2.87
CA PHE A 257 12.93 8.61 2.16
C PHE A 257 13.18 9.17 0.75
N VAL A 258 14.45 9.32 0.33
CA VAL A 258 14.84 9.87 -0.99
C VAL A 258 14.31 9.00 -2.13
N ARG A 259 14.29 7.67 -1.97
CA ARG A 259 13.86 6.75 -3.04
C ARG A 259 12.36 6.65 -3.09
N ARG A 260 11.66 6.66 -1.95
CA ARG A 260 10.21 6.84 -1.89
C ARG A 260 9.79 8.14 -2.59
N GLN A 261 10.49 9.27 -2.37
CA GLN A 261 10.21 10.53 -3.06
C GLN A 261 10.29 10.42 -4.58
N ARG A 262 11.24 9.65 -5.13
CA ARG A 262 11.30 9.42 -6.59
C ARG A 262 10.10 8.63 -7.10
N VAL A 263 9.58 7.68 -6.32
CA VAL A 263 8.37 6.93 -6.71
C VAL A 263 7.13 7.81 -6.61
N MET A 264 7.05 8.74 -5.64
CA MET A 264 5.93 9.68 -5.47
C MET A 264 5.58 10.49 -6.72
N GLN A 265 6.53 10.71 -7.63
CA GLN A 265 6.27 11.46 -8.87
C GLN A 265 5.20 10.81 -9.76
N TYR A 266 5.01 9.49 -9.69
CA TYR A 266 4.05 8.74 -10.50
C TYR A 266 2.64 8.65 -9.91
N PHE A 267 2.42 9.25 -8.74
CA PHE A 267 1.13 9.20 -8.04
C PHE A 267 0.55 10.60 -7.87
N SER A 268 -0.77 10.76 -7.92
CA SER A 268 -1.39 12.08 -7.69
C SER A 268 -1.53 12.39 -6.21
N ASP A 269 -1.74 11.36 -5.39
CA ASP A 269 -2.06 11.46 -3.98
C ASP A 269 -1.12 10.58 -3.14
N ILE A 270 -0.59 11.11 -2.05
CA ILE A 270 0.34 10.43 -1.15
C ILE A 270 -0.30 10.29 0.23
N ASN A 271 -0.53 9.05 0.66
CA ASN A 271 -0.89 8.73 2.04
C ASN A 271 0.36 8.65 2.90
N ILE A 272 0.39 9.36 4.02
CA ILE A 272 1.39 9.21 5.06
C ILE A 272 0.69 8.67 6.32
N GLY A 273 0.57 7.35 6.37
CA GLY A 273 -0.01 6.58 7.46
C GLY A 273 1.08 6.09 8.43
N ALA A 274 1.73 7.02 9.11
CA ALA A 274 2.76 6.74 10.11
C ALA A 274 2.51 7.54 11.40
N GLY A 275 3.11 7.06 12.48
CA GLY A 275 3.01 7.59 13.84
C GLY A 275 2.75 6.48 14.86
N GLY A 276 2.17 5.36 14.44
CA GLY A 276 1.97 4.18 15.27
C GLY A 276 3.29 3.66 15.83
N GLY A 277 4.32 3.51 15.00
CA GLY A 277 5.67 3.14 15.45
C GLY A 277 6.26 4.11 16.48
N ASP A 278 6.16 5.42 16.24
CA ASP A 278 6.65 6.47 17.15
C ASP A 278 5.93 6.42 18.52
N ILE A 279 4.61 6.20 18.54
CA ILE A 279 3.84 6.00 19.78
C ILE A 279 4.35 4.78 20.55
N SER A 280 4.66 3.67 19.87
CA SER A 280 5.20 2.47 20.54
C SER A 280 6.57 2.73 21.16
N ASN A 281 7.36 3.62 20.58
CA ASN A 281 8.68 4.01 21.10
C ASN A 281 8.60 5.02 22.25
N GLY A 282 7.41 5.51 22.59
CA GLY A 282 7.21 6.46 23.67
C GLY A 282 7.40 7.93 23.29
N ASP A 283 7.41 8.25 21.99
CA ASP A 283 7.48 9.64 21.54
C ASP A 283 6.23 10.42 21.97
N THR A 284 6.41 11.70 22.28
CA THR A 284 5.28 12.59 22.61
C THR A 284 4.50 12.99 21.37
N ALA A 285 3.22 13.35 21.51
CA ALA A 285 2.39 13.76 20.37
C ALA A 285 3.00 14.98 19.66
N ALA A 286 3.56 15.94 20.41
CA ALA A 286 4.26 17.10 19.85
C ALA A 286 5.44 16.71 18.95
N THR A 287 6.28 15.76 19.39
CA THR A 287 7.40 15.22 18.58
C THR A 287 6.88 14.55 17.31
N ILE A 288 5.87 13.69 17.44
CA ILE A 288 5.29 12.96 16.30
C ILE A 288 4.70 13.94 15.28
N ILE A 289 3.96 14.94 15.75
CA ILE A 289 3.38 15.99 14.90
C ILE A 289 4.46 16.80 14.18
N ALA A 290 5.55 17.15 14.86
CA ALA A 290 6.67 17.85 14.23
C ALA A 290 7.32 16.98 13.13
N ASN A 291 7.57 15.71 13.41
CA ASN A 291 8.13 14.78 12.42
C ASN A 291 7.18 14.54 11.25
N LEU A 292 5.89 14.40 11.51
CA LEU A 292 4.87 14.25 10.47
C LEU A 292 4.89 15.44 9.51
N ARG A 293 4.95 16.67 10.04
CA ARG A 293 5.07 17.89 9.23
C ARG A 293 6.34 17.89 8.37
N ALA A 294 7.46 17.46 8.94
CA ALA A 294 8.72 17.38 8.21
C ALA A 294 8.66 16.36 7.07
N VAL A 295 8.09 15.18 7.30
CA VAL A 295 7.87 14.17 6.25
C VAL A 295 6.92 14.69 5.17
N CYS A 296 5.83 15.37 5.53
CA CYS A 296 4.90 15.96 4.58
C CYS A 296 5.53 17.06 3.71
N ALA A 297 6.54 17.77 4.23
CA ALA A 297 7.30 18.75 3.47
C ALA A 297 8.24 18.10 2.44
N MET A 298 8.56 16.81 2.59
CA MET A 298 9.35 16.04 1.62
C MET A 298 8.51 15.57 0.42
N VAL A 299 7.18 15.60 0.49
CA VAL A 299 6.33 15.20 -0.66
C VAL A 299 6.51 16.19 -1.81
N PRO A 300 6.70 15.72 -3.06
CA PRO A 300 6.88 16.61 -4.21
C PRO A 300 5.77 17.65 -4.36
N ALA A 301 6.14 18.86 -4.77
CA ALA A 301 5.18 19.93 -5.01
C ALA A 301 4.11 19.52 -6.03
N GLY A 302 2.87 19.98 -5.81
CA GLY A 302 1.73 19.67 -6.67
C GLY A 302 1.08 18.30 -6.45
N LYS A 303 1.59 17.49 -5.51
CA LYS A 303 0.94 16.25 -5.06
C LYS A 303 0.02 16.53 -3.89
N LYS A 304 -1.10 15.81 -3.85
CA LYS A 304 -1.99 15.81 -2.71
C LYS A 304 -1.43 14.95 -1.59
N ARG A 305 -1.60 15.38 -0.35
CA ARG A 305 -1.11 14.72 0.86
C ARG A 305 -2.28 14.39 1.75
N PHE A 306 -2.36 13.18 2.24
CA PHE A 306 -3.32 12.83 3.27
C PHE A 306 -2.67 11.93 4.33
N THR A 307 -3.31 11.86 5.48
CA THR A 307 -2.90 11.00 6.60
C THR A 307 -4.13 10.33 7.18
N THR A 308 -3.90 9.35 8.05
CA THR A 308 -4.96 8.60 8.70
C THR A 308 -4.75 8.53 10.19
N THR A 309 -5.86 8.51 10.92
CA THR A 309 -5.84 8.31 12.37
C THR A 309 -5.21 6.96 12.73
N GLU A 310 -4.47 6.91 13.83
CA GLU A 310 -3.89 5.70 14.39
C GLU A 310 -4.95 4.81 15.03
N PHE A 311 -4.84 3.51 14.78
CA PHE A 311 -5.68 2.48 15.40
C PHE A 311 -5.39 2.32 16.90
N PRO A 312 -6.36 1.85 17.70
CA PRO A 312 -6.12 1.58 19.11
C PRO A 312 -5.04 0.54 19.34
N LYS A 313 -4.38 0.67 20.51
CA LYS A 313 -3.46 -0.35 21.02
C LYS A 313 -3.93 -0.80 22.38
N THR A 314 -4.20 -2.10 22.50
CA THR A 314 -4.73 -2.71 23.71
C THR A 314 -3.93 -3.93 24.14
N SER A 315 -4.02 -4.31 25.41
CA SER A 315 -3.68 -5.63 25.93
C SER A 315 -4.96 -6.39 26.25
N SER A 316 -4.89 -7.72 26.34
CA SER A 316 -6.03 -8.54 26.76
C SER A 316 -5.62 -9.66 27.73
N THR A 317 -6.49 -10.01 28.66
CA THR A 317 -6.37 -11.18 29.56
C THR A 317 -7.04 -12.44 29.01
N ASP A 318 -7.72 -12.37 27.86
CA ASP A 318 -8.50 -13.45 27.27
C ASP A 318 -8.24 -13.65 25.76
N SER A 319 -7.04 -13.30 25.30
CA SER A 319 -6.64 -13.36 23.88
C SER A 319 -7.59 -12.59 22.95
N PHE A 320 -8.06 -11.43 23.42
CA PHE A 320 -8.99 -10.52 22.74
C PHE A 320 -10.36 -11.14 22.45
N ALA A 321 -10.74 -12.21 23.16
CA ALA A 321 -12.03 -12.86 22.96
C ALA A 321 -13.21 -11.95 23.33
N THR A 322 -13.02 -11.04 24.29
CA THR A 322 -14.05 -10.06 24.68
C THR A 322 -13.51 -8.64 24.72
N VAL A 323 -14.42 -7.66 24.60
CA VAL A 323 -14.09 -6.24 24.79
C VAL A 323 -13.80 -5.92 26.26
N ALA A 324 -14.51 -6.57 27.19
CA ALA A 324 -14.40 -6.29 28.62
C ALA A 324 -13.02 -6.64 29.21
N ASN A 325 -12.33 -7.61 28.61
CA ASN A 325 -10.99 -8.04 29.03
C ASN A 325 -9.86 -7.30 28.30
N GLN A 326 -10.18 -6.28 27.49
CA GLN A 326 -9.19 -5.42 26.86
C GLN A 326 -8.91 -4.18 27.72
N ALA A 327 -7.63 -3.78 27.76
CA ALA A 327 -7.17 -2.55 28.40
C ALA A 327 -6.34 -1.74 27.41
N VAL A 328 -6.51 -0.41 27.39
CA VAL A 328 -5.69 0.49 26.57
C VAL A 328 -4.24 0.52 27.08
N THR A 329 -3.29 0.70 26.17
CA THR A 329 -1.87 0.84 26.53
C THR A 329 -1.57 2.19 27.20
N ALA A 330 -0.40 2.30 27.85
CA ALA A 330 0.02 3.52 28.55
C ALA A 330 0.13 4.77 27.65
N ASN A 331 0.34 4.59 26.34
CA ASN A 331 0.54 5.69 25.38
C ASN A 331 -0.77 6.12 24.68
N GLU A 332 -1.93 5.74 25.22
CA GLU A 332 -3.24 6.06 24.64
C GLU A 332 -3.50 7.57 24.57
N ALA A 333 -3.08 8.34 25.58
CA ALA A 333 -3.21 9.80 25.58
C ALA A 333 -2.49 10.44 24.38
N THR A 334 -1.26 9.98 24.09
CA THR A 334 -0.48 10.41 22.92
C THR A 334 -1.20 10.11 21.61
N ARG A 335 -1.78 8.91 21.50
CA ARG A 335 -2.55 8.50 20.30
C ARG A 335 -3.78 9.39 20.08
N LEU A 336 -4.53 9.65 21.15
CA LEU A 336 -5.72 10.51 21.10
C LEU A 336 -5.38 11.94 20.68
N GLU A 337 -4.29 12.50 21.23
CA GLU A 337 -3.82 13.85 20.86
C GLU A 337 -3.38 13.91 19.39
N LEU A 338 -2.63 12.91 18.91
CA LEU A 338 -2.25 12.79 17.51
C LEU A 338 -3.47 12.68 16.58
N ASN A 339 -4.45 11.85 16.94
CA ASN A 339 -5.66 11.69 16.13
C ASN A 339 -6.55 12.94 16.14
N LEU A 340 -6.62 13.65 17.26
CA LEU A 340 -7.27 14.97 17.33
C LEU A 340 -6.57 15.97 16.40
N PHE A 341 -5.24 16.00 16.40
CA PHE A 341 -4.46 16.81 15.45
C PHE A 341 -4.77 16.42 13.99
N LYS A 342 -4.71 15.14 13.64
CA LYS A 342 -5.03 14.64 12.29
C LYS A 342 -6.45 15.00 11.82
N ARG A 343 -7.43 14.99 12.73
CA ARG A 343 -8.82 15.42 12.45
C ARG A 343 -8.97 16.92 12.26
N THR A 344 -8.26 17.71 13.05
CA THR A 344 -8.36 19.19 13.03
C THR A 344 -7.56 19.83 11.90
N LEU A 345 -6.61 19.09 11.30
CA LEU A 345 -5.85 19.51 10.11
C LEU A 345 -6.75 19.88 8.92
N GLY A 346 -7.83 19.14 8.68
CA GLY A 346 -8.78 19.43 7.60
C GLY A 346 -9.70 20.63 7.86
N ALA A 347 -9.68 21.22 9.06
CA ALA A 347 -10.64 22.22 9.50
C ALA A 347 -10.12 23.67 9.54
N THR A 348 -8.82 23.90 9.38
CA THR A 348 -8.24 25.25 9.53
C THR A 348 -7.64 25.78 8.23
N ALA A 349 -8.19 26.89 7.73
CA ALA A 349 -7.74 27.62 6.53
C ALA A 349 -6.29 28.14 6.61
N THR A 350 -5.62 27.96 7.75
CA THR A 350 -4.24 28.38 8.02
C THR A 350 -3.21 27.26 7.89
N GLN A 351 -3.62 26.00 7.66
CA GLN A 351 -2.69 24.91 7.30
C GLN A 351 -3.02 24.21 5.95
N PRO A 352 -3.35 24.93 4.86
CA PRO A 352 -3.55 24.33 3.53
C PRO A 352 -2.27 23.69 2.95
N ALA A 353 -1.15 23.77 3.68
CA ALA A 353 0.16 23.33 3.25
C ALA A 353 0.63 21.98 3.82
N LEU A 354 -0.19 21.25 4.60
CA LEU A 354 0.24 19.97 5.20
C LEU A 354 -0.55 18.76 4.70
N PHE A 355 -1.89 18.83 4.71
CA PHE A 355 -2.76 17.75 4.23
C PHE A 355 -4.01 18.31 3.55
N ASP A 356 -4.45 17.64 2.48
CA ASP A 356 -5.67 17.97 1.74
C ASP A 356 -6.92 17.33 2.38
N TYR A 357 -6.77 16.18 3.06
CA TYR A 357 -7.84 15.48 3.81
C TYR A 357 -7.26 14.41 4.75
N TYR A 358 -8.10 13.79 5.57
CA TYR A 358 -7.73 12.65 6.44
C TYR A 358 -8.77 11.54 6.37
N HIS A 359 -8.37 10.30 6.68
CA HIS A 359 -9.33 9.21 6.92
C HIS A 359 -9.44 8.86 8.41
N ASP A 360 -10.66 8.87 8.93
CA ASP A 360 -10.97 8.53 10.33
C ASP A 360 -11.17 7.03 10.52
N PHE A 361 -10.08 6.29 10.34
CA PHE A 361 -10.09 4.83 10.44
C PHE A 361 -10.39 4.33 11.86
N GLU A 362 -9.98 5.09 12.87
CA GLU A 362 -10.33 4.82 14.27
C GLU A 362 -11.85 4.81 14.47
N ARG A 363 -12.56 5.78 13.89
CA ARG A 363 -14.01 5.86 14.02
C ARG A 363 -14.73 4.72 13.31
N ILE A 364 -14.17 4.20 12.21
CA ILE A 364 -14.68 2.99 11.56
C ILE A 364 -14.62 1.84 12.58
N VAL A 365 -13.50 1.62 13.25
CA VAL A 365 -13.38 0.58 14.30
C VAL A 365 -14.39 0.81 15.44
N GLY A 366 -14.52 2.05 15.93
CA GLY A 366 -15.47 2.38 17.01
C GLY A 366 -16.94 2.14 16.66
N VAL A 367 -17.34 2.39 15.41
CA VAL A 367 -18.71 2.10 14.92
C VAL A 367 -18.99 0.60 14.97
N PHE A 368 -18.00 -0.26 14.69
CA PHE A 368 -18.18 -1.71 14.75
C PHE A 368 -18.30 -2.27 16.17
N ASN A 369 -17.68 -1.61 17.14
CA ASN A 369 -17.81 -1.99 18.54
C ASN A 369 -19.15 -1.58 19.18
N GLY A 370 -20.01 -0.85 18.44
CA GLY A 370 -21.20 -0.23 19.01
C GLY A 370 -20.88 0.81 20.09
N ASN A 371 -19.61 1.23 20.19
CA ASN A 371 -19.12 2.11 21.23
C ASN A 371 -18.13 3.10 20.63
N THR A 372 -18.56 4.36 20.52
CA THR A 372 -17.70 5.46 20.07
C THR A 372 -16.83 6.04 21.18
N SER A 373 -17.03 5.58 22.43
CA SER A 373 -16.33 6.07 23.62
C SER A 373 -15.24 5.13 24.16
N ALA A 374 -15.28 3.83 23.84
CA ALA A 374 -14.22 2.87 24.16
C ALA A 374 -13.48 2.46 22.88
N ILE A 375 -12.27 2.98 22.70
CA ILE A 375 -11.47 2.72 21.51
C ILE A 375 -10.59 1.48 21.80
N VAL A 376 -11.24 0.33 21.78
CA VAL A 376 -10.59 -1.00 21.84
C VAL A 376 -10.84 -1.73 20.53
N TRP A 377 -10.26 -2.92 20.33
CA TRP A 377 -10.62 -3.75 19.17
C TRP A 377 -11.97 -4.44 19.39
N PRO A 378 -12.74 -4.75 18.33
CA PRO A 378 -13.86 -5.67 18.47
C PRO A 378 -13.39 -7.01 19.03
N ALA A 379 -14.31 -7.75 19.64
CA ALA A 379 -14.05 -9.12 20.08
C ALA A 379 -13.50 -9.94 18.89
N ASN A 380 -12.37 -10.61 19.11
CA ASN A 380 -11.59 -11.34 18.10
C ASN A 380 -11.12 -10.48 16.92
N GLY A 381 -11.08 -9.15 17.06
CA GLY A 381 -10.69 -8.22 16.00
C GLY A 381 -9.18 -8.06 15.83
N THR A 382 -8.39 -8.59 16.75
CA THR A 382 -6.94 -8.57 16.77
C THR A 382 -6.44 -9.82 17.50
N THR A 383 -5.19 -10.20 17.25
CA THR A 383 -4.50 -11.28 17.99
C THR A 383 -3.34 -10.77 18.84
N ASP A 384 -2.90 -9.53 18.61
CA ASP A 384 -1.74 -8.93 19.29
C ASP A 384 -2.04 -7.58 19.95
N GLY A 385 -3.28 -7.09 19.83
CA GLY A 385 -3.71 -5.82 20.41
C GLY A 385 -3.25 -4.59 19.65
N VAL A 386 -2.47 -4.75 18.59
CA VAL A 386 -1.91 -3.67 17.79
C VAL A 386 -2.50 -3.69 16.39
N HIS A 387 -2.62 -4.85 15.76
CA HIS A 387 -3.01 -4.98 14.37
C HIS A 387 -4.41 -5.60 14.25
N GLY A 388 -5.28 -4.95 13.47
CA GLY A 388 -6.56 -5.55 13.09
C GLY A 388 -6.35 -6.79 12.23
N ASN A 389 -7.25 -7.75 12.33
CA ASN A 389 -7.33 -8.88 11.41
C ASN A 389 -8.40 -8.65 10.33
N GLU A 390 -8.66 -9.66 9.50
CA GLU A 390 -9.68 -9.61 8.46
C GLU A 390 -11.05 -9.18 8.99
N LEU A 391 -11.45 -9.60 10.19
CA LEU A 391 -12.73 -9.21 10.78
C LEU A 391 -12.79 -7.70 11.02
N SER A 392 -11.71 -7.12 11.58
CA SER A 392 -11.61 -5.68 11.86
C SER A 392 -11.41 -4.84 10.61
N TYR A 393 -10.75 -5.36 9.58
CA TYR A 393 -10.45 -4.62 8.35
C TYR A 393 -11.48 -4.82 7.23
N ALA A 394 -12.31 -5.87 7.25
CA ALA A 394 -13.39 -6.09 6.28
C ALA A 394 -14.32 -4.88 6.07
N PRO A 395 -14.66 -4.08 7.10
CA PRO A 395 -15.49 -2.89 6.93
C PRO A 395 -14.96 -1.88 5.93
N PHE A 396 -13.64 -1.69 5.88
CA PHE A 396 -13.02 -0.67 5.05
C PHE A 396 -13.36 -0.86 3.58
N GLY A 397 -13.49 -2.10 3.10
CA GLY A 397 -13.86 -2.40 1.72
C GLY A 397 -15.36 -2.33 1.40
N ARG A 398 -16.24 -2.25 2.41
CA ARG A 398 -17.70 -2.22 2.19
C ARG A 398 -18.30 -0.82 2.23
N VAL A 399 -17.57 0.18 2.73
CA VAL A 399 -18.12 1.50 3.03
C VAL A 399 -18.08 2.47 1.83
N THR A 400 -17.21 2.27 0.83
CA THR A 400 -16.73 3.44 0.05
C THR A 400 -16.70 3.37 -1.47
N GLY A 401 -17.35 2.39 -2.11
CA GLY A 401 -17.45 2.38 -3.58
C GLY A 401 -18.20 3.58 -4.21
N ALA A 402 -18.95 4.38 -3.43
CA ALA A 402 -19.92 5.31 -3.98
C ALA A 402 -19.70 6.81 -3.69
N ARG A 403 -18.66 7.22 -2.94
CA ARG A 403 -18.61 8.61 -2.40
C ARG A 403 -17.28 9.35 -2.38
N PHE A 404 -16.17 8.72 -2.73
CA PHE A 404 -14.84 9.35 -2.64
C PHE A 404 -14.23 9.78 -3.98
N PHE A 405 -14.91 9.48 -5.11
CA PHE A 405 -14.46 9.81 -6.46
C PHE A 405 -15.52 10.53 -7.26
#